data_AF-A0A1C6CTG5-F1
#
_entry.id   AF-A0A1C6CTG5-F1
#
_cell.length_a   1.000
_cell.length_b   1.000
_cell.length_c   1.000
_cell.angle_alpha   90.00
_cell.angle_beta   90.00
_cell.angle_gamma   90.00
#
_symmetry.space_group_name_H-M   'P 1'
#
loop_
_entity.id
_entity.type
_entity.pdbx_description
1 polymer ?
#
loop_
_entity_poly.entity_id
_entity_poly.type
_entity_poly.pdbx_seq_one_letter_code
_entity_poly.pdbx_strand_id
1 'polypeptide(L)'
;MDELVDDMLYIINNYRDYLCGKDYLENLNKSFNNIQLKLKCILNEYEIEFNNIQGKPNKPFIPLLAIRNKIYSKNMTEGVYVAILIKQDKGIYISLNQGTENKSKESIEHIRDIYKEKVNNLIISNKIDNNSRLLDEINLCDNLIGNTKRARSYEYGNIKAIFYDKITLKNAKEMFLRDLLWTMELYRISLR
;
A
#
# COMPACT_ATOMS: atom_id res chain seq x y z
N MET A 1 -6.95 11.06 14.30
CA MET A 1 -7.17 10.32 13.03
C MET A 1 -7.25 11.25 11.85
N ASP A 2 -7.96 12.38 11.97
CA ASP A 2 -8.15 13.34 10.86
C ASP A 2 -6.87 13.70 10.15
N GLU A 3 -5.87 14.10 10.92
CA GLU A 3 -4.61 14.55 10.36
C GLU A 3 -3.84 13.44 9.60
N LEU A 4 -4.02 12.14 9.90
CA LEU A 4 -3.36 11.06 9.15
C LEU A 4 -3.87 11.05 7.71
N VAL A 5 -5.19 11.09 7.56
CA VAL A 5 -5.85 11.10 6.26
C VAL A 5 -5.58 12.43 5.54
N ASP A 6 -5.57 13.54 6.27
CA ASP A 6 -5.31 14.84 5.66
C ASP A 6 -3.87 14.92 5.11
N ASP A 7 -2.88 14.38 5.83
CA ASP A 7 -1.51 14.22 5.32
C ASP A 7 -1.45 13.31 4.08
N MET A 8 -2.20 12.20 4.06
CA MET A 8 -2.29 11.33 2.87
C MET A 8 -2.92 12.05 1.67
N LEU A 9 -4.02 12.77 1.89
CA LEU A 9 -4.68 13.57 0.85
C LEU A 9 -3.77 14.67 0.32
N TYR A 10 -3.00 15.32 1.20
CA TYR A 10 -1.98 16.28 0.80
C TYR A 10 -0.97 15.65 -0.15
N ILE A 11 -0.43 14.48 0.20
CA ILE A 11 0.53 13.76 -0.67
C ILE A 11 -0.11 13.38 -2.01
N ILE A 12 -1.33 12.84 -2.01
CA ILE A 12 -2.02 12.43 -3.26
C ILE A 12 -2.23 13.63 -4.18
N ASN A 13 -2.67 14.77 -3.63
CA ASN A 13 -2.94 15.98 -4.42
C ASN A 13 -1.68 16.64 -4.98
N ASN A 14 -0.53 16.45 -4.32
CA ASN A 14 0.75 17.02 -4.75
C ASN A 14 1.66 15.97 -5.44
N TYR A 15 1.16 14.75 -5.66
CA TYR A 15 1.92 13.64 -6.24
C TYR A 15 2.47 13.97 -7.63
N ARG A 16 1.63 14.60 -8.47
CA ARG A 16 2.02 15.03 -9.82
C ARG A 16 3.09 16.11 -9.80
N ASP A 17 2.93 17.10 -8.94
CA ASP A 17 3.89 18.20 -8.80
C ASP A 17 5.26 17.69 -8.34
N TYR A 18 5.28 16.68 -7.47
CA TYR A 18 6.50 15.95 -7.13
C TYR A 18 7.14 15.26 -8.35
N LEU A 19 6.33 14.52 -9.13
CA LEU A 19 6.81 13.85 -10.33
C LEU A 19 7.34 14.80 -11.40
N CYS A 20 6.96 16.08 -11.35
CA CYS A 20 7.46 17.14 -12.23
C CYS A 20 8.63 17.95 -11.62
N GLY A 21 9.09 17.60 -10.41
CA GLY A 21 10.25 18.24 -9.79
C GLY A 21 10.01 19.66 -9.26
N LYS A 22 8.78 20.01 -8.86
CA LYS A 22 8.48 21.33 -8.28
C LYS A 22 8.96 21.48 -6.82
N ASP A 23 9.24 22.71 -6.40
CA ASP A 23 9.96 23.08 -5.17
C ASP A 23 9.24 22.85 -3.81
N TYR A 24 8.09 22.17 -3.77
CA TYR A 24 7.31 21.98 -2.52
C TYR A 24 7.69 20.73 -1.71
N LEU A 25 8.94 20.25 -1.85
CA LEU A 25 9.39 18.98 -1.27
C LEU A 25 9.36 18.96 0.26
N GLU A 26 9.55 20.11 0.92
CA GLU A 26 9.62 20.20 2.38
C GLU A 26 8.28 19.85 3.05
N ASN A 27 7.17 20.41 2.55
CA ASN A 27 5.84 20.13 3.09
C ASN A 27 5.42 18.67 2.84
N LEU A 28 5.77 18.13 1.68
CA LEU A 28 5.56 16.70 1.40
C LEU A 28 6.33 15.84 2.41
N ASN A 29 7.62 16.11 2.63
CA ASN A 29 8.43 15.40 3.61
C ASN A 29 7.82 15.47 5.02
N LYS A 30 7.27 16.63 5.42
CA LYS A 30 6.58 16.79 6.69
C LYS A 30 5.36 15.87 6.80
N SER A 31 4.50 15.84 5.79
CA SER A 31 3.33 14.94 5.77
C SER A 31 3.74 13.47 5.79
N PHE A 32 4.81 13.09 5.09
CA PHE A 32 5.39 11.75 5.17
C PHE A 32 5.81 11.36 6.59
N ASN A 33 6.56 12.22 7.26
CA ASN A 33 7.01 11.99 8.63
C ASN A 33 5.83 11.88 9.60
N ASN A 34 4.81 12.73 9.43
CA ASN A 34 3.60 12.68 10.25
C ASN A 34 2.84 11.35 10.10
N ILE A 35 2.65 10.90 8.86
CA ILE A 35 2.03 9.59 8.56
C ILE A 35 2.84 8.48 9.23
N GLN A 36 4.17 8.55 9.12
CA GLN A 36 5.06 7.57 9.74
C GLN A 36 4.90 7.49 11.25
N LEU A 37 4.93 8.63 11.93
CA LEU A 37 4.80 8.68 13.39
C LEU A 37 3.44 8.13 13.83
N LYS A 38 2.35 8.57 13.18
CA LYS A 38 0.99 8.14 13.51
C LYS A 38 0.78 6.65 13.32
N LEU A 39 1.26 6.09 12.20
CA LEU A 39 1.12 4.66 11.94
C LEU A 39 1.99 3.81 12.86
N LYS A 40 3.20 4.28 13.24
CA LYS A 40 4.01 3.59 14.27
C LYS A 40 3.30 3.51 15.62
N CYS A 41 2.51 4.51 15.99
CA CYS A 41 1.70 4.45 17.21
C CYS A 41 0.56 3.41 17.11
N ILE A 42 -0.05 3.27 15.93
CA ILE A 42 -1.17 2.34 15.70
C ILE A 42 -0.69 0.89 15.52
N LEU A 43 0.44 0.71 14.83
CA LEU A 43 0.97 -0.58 14.39
C LEU A 43 2.35 -0.83 15.02
N ASN A 44 2.48 -0.59 16.33
CA ASN A 44 3.73 -0.65 17.08
C ASN A 44 4.47 -2.00 17.01
N GLU A 45 3.74 -3.10 16.78
CA GLU A 45 4.30 -4.45 16.62
C GLU A 45 4.88 -4.72 15.22
N TYR A 46 4.68 -3.79 14.27
CA TYR A 46 5.08 -3.96 12.89
C TYR A 46 6.20 -2.99 12.50
N GLU A 47 7.06 -3.46 11.61
CA GLU A 47 8.00 -2.60 10.93
C GLU A 47 7.32 -1.87 9.79
N ILE A 48 7.49 -0.56 9.76
CA ILE A 48 6.94 0.30 8.73
C ILE A 48 8.08 0.95 7.97
N GLU A 49 8.21 0.59 6.70
CA GLU A 49 9.16 1.19 5.76
C GLU A 49 8.45 2.22 4.90
N PHE A 50 9.10 3.35 4.71
CA PHE A 50 8.60 4.46 3.90
C PHE A 50 9.51 4.60 2.69
N ASN A 51 8.92 4.77 1.50
CA ASN A 51 9.70 5.30 0.40
C ASN A 51 9.98 6.77 0.69
N ASN A 52 11.24 7.08 0.95
CA ASN A 52 11.65 8.46 1.14
C ASN A 52 11.69 9.20 -0.20
N ILE A 53 11.31 10.47 -0.15
CA ILE A 53 11.32 11.40 -1.30
C ILE A 53 12.76 11.86 -1.65
N GLN A 54 13.74 11.59 -0.79
CA GLN A 54 15.08 12.20 -0.78
C GLN A 54 15.73 12.26 -2.18
N GLY A 55 15.73 13.46 -2.77
CA GLY A 55 16.53 13.82 -3.93
C GLY A 55 16.23 13.04 -5.22
N LYS A 56 15.05 12.40 -5.33
CA LYS A 56 14.65 11.63 -6.51
C LYS A 56 13.40 12.19 -7.20
N PRO A 57 13.34 13.50 -7.53
CA PRO A 57 12.26 14.02 -8.35
C PRO A 57 12.18 13.22 -9.66
N ASN A 58 10.96 13.09 -10.20
CA ASN A 58 10.66 12.30 -11.41
C ASN A 58 10.70 10.76 -11.23
N LYS A 59 10.76 10.23 -10.00
CA LYS A 59 10.56 8.80 -9.73
C LYS A 59 9.30 8.58 -8.88
N PRO A 60 8.37 7.70 -9.27
CA PRO A 60 7.21 7.41 -8.43
C PRO A 60 7.65 6.77 -7.10
N PHE A 61 7.29 7.40 -5.98
CA PHE A 61 7.47 6.85 -4.64
C PHE A 61 6.34 5.87 -4.28
N ILE A 62 6.07 4.88 -5.12
CA ILE A 62 5.10 3.82 -4.80
C ILE A 62 5.87 2.64 -4.19
N PRO A 63 5.44 2.07 -3.05
CA PRO A 63 4.33 2.45 -2.17
C PRO A 63 4.57 3.76 -1.42
N LEU A 64 3.50 4.36 -0.91
CA LEU A 64 3.60 5.39 0.14
C LEU A 64 4.33 4.83 1.37
N LEU A 65 3.93 3.62 1.77
CA LEU A 65 4.57 2.86 2.82
C LEU A 65 4.23 1.39 2.70
N ALA A 66 5.06 0.56 3.31
CA ALA A 66 4.79 -0.83 3.49
C ALA A 66 5.00 -1.23 4.96
N ILE A 67 4.22 -2.21 5.40
CA ILE A 67 4.07 -2.64 6.77
C ILE A 67 4.31 -4.14 6.77
N ARG A 68 5.27 -4.60 7.57
CA ARG A 68 5.58 -6.03 7.69
C ARG A 68 5.95 -6.37 9.12
N ASN A 69 5.87 -7.65 9.44
CA ASN A 69 6.46 -8.18 10.66
C ASN A 69 7.75 -8.94 10.29
N LYS A 70 8.86 -8.63 10.96
CA LYS A 70 10.16 -9.29 10.74
C LYS A 70 10.13 -10.79 10.96
N ILE A 71 9.20 -11.28 11.80
CA ILE A 71 9.03 -12.70 12.07
C ILE A 71 8.61 -13.44 10.80
N TYR A 72 7.75 -12.82 9.98
CA TYR A 72 7.15 -13.48 8.82
C TYR A 72 7.72 -13.02 7.47
N SER A 73 8.28 -11.82 7.38
CA SER A 73 8.88 -11.28 6.15
C SER A 73 10.23 -10.64 6.44
N LYS A 74 11.29 -11.25 5.91
CA LYS A 74 12.68 -10.83 6.11
C LYS A 74 12.92 -9.41 5.59
N ASN A 75 12.40 -9.11 4.41
CA ASN A 75 12.42 -7.80 3.77
C ASN A 75 11.13 -7.64 2.93
N MET A 76 10.95 -6.49 2.28
CA MET A 76 9.78 -6.21 1.42
C MET A 76 9.92 -6.76 0.00
N THR A 77 11.13 -7.15 -0.36
CA THR A 77 11.46 -7.62 -1.69
C THR A 77 11.28 -9.13 -1.82
N GLU A 78 11.27 -9.83 -0.68
CA GLU A 78 11.18 -11.27 -0.51
C GLU A 78 10.22 -11.59 0.65
N GLY A 79 8.92 -11.59 0.35
CA GLY A 79 7.88 -12.01 1.29
C GLY A 79 6.54 -11.31 1.07
N VAL A 80 5.60 -11.51 1.97
CA VAL A 80 4.28 -10.86 1.96
C VAL A 80 4.31 -9.67 2.91
N TYR A 81 3.58 -8.61 2.60
CA TYR A 81 3.46 -7.40 3.43
C TYR A 81 2.18 -6.65 3.09
N VAL A 82 1.79 -5.70 3.94
CA VAL A 82 0.71 -4.76 3.63
C VAL A 82 1.31 -3.48 3.09
N ALA A 83 0.80 -2.98 1.97
CA ALA A 83 1.26 -1.77 1.32
C ALA A 83 0.13 -0.74 1.22
N ILE A 84 0.45 0.53 1.46
CA ILE A 84 -0.42 1.64 1.04
C ILE A 84 0.15 2.18 -0.27
N LEU A 85 -0.58 1.96 -1.36
CA LEU A 85 -0.14 2.27 -2.72
C LEU A 85 -0.89 3.50 -3.22
N ILE A 86 -0.16 4.54 -3.66
CA ILE A 86 -0.78 5.74 -4.23
C ILE A 86 -1.18 5.46 -5.67
N LYS A 87 -2.48 5.65 -5.98
CA LYS A 87 -2.97 5.78 -7.35
C LYS A 87 -2.99 7.26 -7.69
N GLN A 88 -2.05 7.68 -8.55
CA GLN A 88 -1.82 9.09 -8.91
C GLN A 88 -3.12 9.85 -9.17
N ASP A 89 -3.29 11.00 -8.51
CA ASP A 89 -4.44 11.92 -8.61
C ASP A 89 -5.82 11.33 -8.22
N LYS A 90 -5.90 10.03 -7.90
CA LYS A 90 -7.15 9.29 -7.69
C LYS A 90 -7.39 8.87 -6.25
N GLY A 91 -6.37 8.40 -5.54
CA GLY A 91 -6.55 7.84 -4.19
C GLY A 91 -5.45 6.89 -3.77
N ILE A 92 -5.79 5.94 -2.89
CA ILE A 92 -4.87 4.92 -2.37
C ILE A 92 -5.51 3.54 -2.40
N TYR A 93 -4.66 2.52 -2.54
CA TYR A 93 -5.03 1.15 -2.21
C TYR A 93 -4.40 0.76 -0.87
N ILE A 94 -5.16 0.04 -0.05
CA ILE A 94 -4.61 -0.83 1.00
C ILE A 94 -4.45 -2.20 0.35
N SER A 95 -3.22 -2.69 0.18
CA SER A 95 -2.93 -3.91 -0.58
C SER A 95 -2.17 -4.90 0.30
N LEU A 96 -2.70 -6.11 0.44
CA LEU A 96 -1.89 -7.27 0.80
C LEU A 96 -1.07 -7.62 -0.45
N ASN A 97 0.24 -7.48 -0.36
CA ASN A 97 1.14 -7.55 -1.50
C ASN A 97 2.30 -8.52 -1.22
N GLN A 98 3.03 -8.88 -2.26
CA GLN A 98 4.24 -9.69 -2.14
C GLN A 98 5.42 -9.07 -2.89
N GLY A 99 6.61 -9.42 -2.42
CA GLY A 99 7.87 -8.98 -3.00
C GLY A 99 8.10 -9.62 -4.36
N THR A 100 8.44 -8.78 -5.34
CA THR A 100 8.62 -9.16 -6.75
C THR A 100 10.07 -9.09 -7.22
N GLU A 101 11.01 -8.75 -6.33
CA GLU A 101 12.40 -8.56 -6.74
C GLU A 101 13.01 -9.89 -7.19
N ASN A 102 13.81 -9.85 -8.27
CA ASN A 102 14.52 -11.00 -8.84
C ASN A 102 13.64 -12.20 -9.26
N LYS A 103 12.32 -12.03 -9.39
CA LYS A 103 11.39 -13.06 -9.86
C LYS A 103 10.89 -12.77 -11.27
N SER A 104 10.65 -13.82 -12.06
CA SER A 104 9.93 -13.67 -13.33
C SER A 104 8.47 -13.32 -13.08
N LYS A 105 7.79 -12.75 -14.08
CA LYS A 105 6.37 -12.40 -13.98
C LYS A 105 5.53 -13.64 -13.66
N GLU A 106 5.78 -14.74 -14.34
CA GLU A 106 5.07 -16.01 -14.19
C GLU A 106 5.23 -16.56 -12.77
N SER A 107 6.44 -16.48 -12.21
CA SER A 107 6.71 -16.88 -10.83
C SER A 107 5.97 -15.99 -9.82
N ILE A 108 5.94 -14.68 -10.05
CA ILE A 108 5.19 -13.74 -9.21
C ILE A 108 3.70 -14.09 -9.24
N GLU A 109 3.11 -14.23 -10.42
CA GLU A 109 1.69 -14.54 -10.59
C GLU A 109 1.31 -15.87 -9.96
N HIS A 110 2.13 -16.91 -10.15
CA HIS A 110 1.90 -18.21 -9.52
C HIS A 110 1.90 -18.13 -7.99
N ILE A 111 2.91 -17.49 -7.38
CA ILE A 111 2.98 -17.34 -5.92
C ILE A 111 1.82 -16.46 -5.41
N ARG A 112 1.47 -15.40 -6.15
CA ARG A 112 0.32 -14.54 -5.83
C ARG A 112 -0.94 -15.37 -5.75
N ASP A 113 -1.17 -16.24 -6.73
CA ASP A 113 -2.40 -17.03 -6.83
C ASP A 113 -2.51 -18.05 -5.69
N ILE A 114 -1.39 -18.65 -5.26
CA ILE A 114 -1.34 -19.48 -4.05
C ILE A 114 -1.76 -18.69 -2.80
N TYR A 115 -1.20 -17.49 -2.61
CA TYR A 115 -1.58 -16.65 -1.46
C TYR A 115 -3.01 -16.14 -1.56
N LYS A 116 -3.50 -15.83 -2.77
CA LYS A 116 -4.90 -15.44 -3.01
C LYS A 116 -5.84 -16.55 -2.57
N GLU A 117 -5.57 -17.78 -2.98
CA GLU A 117 -6.36 -18.94 -2.58
C GLU A 117 -6.32 -19.13 -1.05
N LYS A 118 -5.13 -19.07 -0.44
CA LYS A 118 -4.99 -19.16 1.03
C LYS A 118 -5.81 -18.08 1.73
N VAL A 119 -5.73 -16.83 1.29
CA VAL A 119 -6.48 -15.71 1.88
C VAL A 119 -7.99 -15.88 1.70
N ASN A 120 -8.45 -16.30 0.52
CA ASN A 120 -9.87 -16.57 0.28
C ASN A 120 -10.40 -17.66 1.23
N ASN A 121 -9.65 -18.75 1.38
CA ASN A 121 -9.99 -19.84 2.30
C ASN A 121 -10.03 -19.36 3.75
N LEU A 122 -9.11 -18.47 4.15
CA LEU A 122 -9.08 -17.88 5.48
C LEU A 122 -10.28 -16.97 5.75
N ILE A 123 -10.69 -16.15 4.77
CA ILE A 123 -11.87 -15.27 4.89
C ILE A 123 -13.11 -16.12 5.13
N ILE A 124 -13.28 -17.19 4.34
CA ILE A 124 -14.41 -18.12 4.44
C ILE A 124 -14.39 -18.87 5.78
N SER A 125 -13.25 -19.47 6.14
CA SER A 125 -13.14 -20.33 7.33
C SER A 125 -13.21 -19.58 8.66
N ASN A 126 -12.63 -18.37 8.74
CA ASN A 126 -12.60 -17.59 9.98
C ASN A 126 -13.81 -16.68 10.15
N LYS A 127 -14.81 -16.76 9.25
CA LYS A 127 -15.98 -15.84 9.20
C LYS A 127 -15.54 -14.38 9.29
N ILE A 128 -14.40 -14.06 8.70
CA ILE A 128 -13.95 -12.68 8.61
C ILE A 128 -14.96 -11.99 7.71
N ASP A 129 -15.56 -10.90 8.19
CA ASP A 129 -16.56 -10.15 7.41
C ASP A 129 -16.02 -9.90 6.01
N ASN A 130 -16.70 -10.50 5.03
CA ASN A 130 -16.29 -10.39 3.64
C ASN A 130 -16.46 -8.93 3.24
N ASN A 131 -15.36 -8.19 3.14
CA ASN A 131 -15.40 -6.81 2.71
C ASN A 131 -15.74 -6.80 1.22
N SER A 132 -16.97 -6.42 0.89
CA SER A 132 -17.48 -6.40 -0.50
C SER A 132 -16.68 -5.51 -1.45
N ARG A 133 -15.75 -4.71 -0.92
CA ARG A 133 -14.83 -3.83 -1.68
C ARG A 133 -13.48 -4.48 -1.97
N LEU A 134 -13.31 -5.77 -1.72
CA LEU A 134 -12.07 -6.49 -2.02
C LEU A 134 -11.83 -6.61 -3.52
N LEU A 135 -10.61 -6.31 -3.91
CA LEU A 135 -10.13 -6.33 -5.29
C LEU A 135 -9.02 -7.38 -5.42
N ASP A 136 -9.15 -8.26 -6.40
CA ASP A 136 -8.09 -9.20 -6.80
C ASP A 136 -6.99 -8.55 -7.64
N GLU A 137 -7.34 -7.47 -8.33
CA GLU A 137 -6.48 -6.72 -9.23
C GLU A 137 -6.48 -5.25 -8.85
N ILE A 138 -5.33 -4.62 -9.01
CA ILE A 138 -5.18 -3.18 -8.84
C ILE A 138 -4.58 -2.59 -10.11
N ASN A 139 -4.85 -1.31 -10.32
CA ASN A 139 -4.26 -0.56 -11.42
C ASN A 139 -3.71 0.77 -10.89
N LEU A 140 -2.39 0.89 -10.95
CA LEU A 140 -1.56 2.04 -10.60
C LEU A 140 -1.06 2.76 -11.86
N CYS A 141 -0.99 2.08 -13.01
CA CYS A 141 -0.40 2.61 -14.23
C CYS A 141 -1.28 3.57 -15.04
N ASP A 142 -2.61 3.55 -14.90
CA ASP A 142 -3.57 4.29 -15.76
C ASP A 142 -3.29 5.78 -16.00
N ASN A 143 -2.56 6.44 -15.11
CA ASN A 143 -2.29 7.88 -15.19
C ASN A 143 -0.83 8.25 -14.90
N LEU A 144 0.05 7.25 -14.88
CA LEU A 144 1.42 7.40 -14.42
C LEU A 144 2.32 7.81 -15.58
N ILE A 145 2.92 9.00 -15.47
CA ILE A 145 3.85 9.52 -16.48
C ILE A 145 5.25 9.01 -16.17
N GLY A 146 5.93 8.42 -17.16
CA GLY A 146 7.32 7.95 -17.03
C GLY A 146 7.45 6.43 -16.81
N ASN A 147 8.44 6.01 -16.02
CA ASN A 147 8.76 4.60 -15.84
C ASN A 147 7.72 3.89 -14.94
N THR A 148 6.93 3.00 -15.55
CA THR A 148 5.86 2.23 -14.88
C THR A 148 6.34 0.90 -14.30
N LYS A 149 7.61 0.51 -14.48
CA LYS A 149 8.14 -0.80 -14.02
C LYS A 149 7.84 -1.06 -12.55
N ARG A 150 8.04 -0.04 -11.71
CA ARG A 150 7.80 -0.14 -10.27
C ARG A 150 6.31 -0.27 -9.95
N ALA A 151 5.45 0.53 -10.58
CA ALA A 151 4.00 0.43 -10.39
C ALA A 151 3.47 -0.94 -10.81
N ARG A 152 3.89 -1.44 -11.98
CA ARG A 152 3.54 -2.79 -12.47
C ARG A 152 3.98 -3.90 -11.53
N SER A 153 5.13 -3.76 -10.88
CA SER A 153 5.60 -4.76 -9.92
C SER A 153 4.62 -4.90 -8.75
N TYR A 154 4.07 -3.80 -8.22
CA TYR A 154 3.04 -3.85 -7.17
C TYR A 154 1.70 -4.37 -7.68
N GLU A 155 1.34 -4.11 -8.94
CA GLU A 155 0.14 -4.70 -9.58
C GLU A 155 0.27 -6.23 -9.66
N TYR A 156 1.42 -6.74 -10.14
CA TYR A 156 1.68 -8.18 -10.21
C TYR A 156 1.77 -8.84 -8.84
N GLY A 157 2.32 -8.13 -7.84
CA GLY A 157 2.43 -8.62 -6.47
C GLY A 157 1.13 -8.54 -5.66
N ASN A 158 0.07 -7.91 -6.17
CA ASN A 158 -1.16 -7.71 -5.42
C ASN A 158 -1.91 -9.02 -5.16
N ILE A 159 -2.10 -9.38 -3.89
CA ILE A 159 -2.89 -10.53 -3.47
C ILE A 159 -4.35 -10.10 -3.32
N LYS A 160 -4.62 -9.12 -2.46
CA LYS A 160 -5.95 -8.52 -2.28
C LYS A 160 -5.78 -7.05 -1.95
N ALA A 161 -6.72 -6.20 -2.39
CA ALA A 161 -6.71 -4.80 -2.07
C ALA A 161 -8.08 -4.22 -1.78
N ILE A 162 -8.09 -3.04 -1.16
CA ILE A 162 -9.26 -2.17 -1.02
C ILE A 162 -8.88 -0.80 -1.55
N PHE A 163 -9.71 -0.23 -2.42
CA PHE A 163 -9.47 1.10 -2.98
C PHE A 163 -10.25 2.19 -2.23
N TYR A 164 -9.56 3.30 -1.97
CA TYR A 164 -10.13 4.53 -1.45
C TYR A 164 -9.80 5.66 -2.41
N ASP A 165 -10.81 6.13 -3.15
CA ASP A 165 -10.68 7.41 -3.85
C ASP A 165 -10.56 8.58 -2.85
N LYS A 166 -10.14 9.76 -3.32
CA LYS A 166 -9.94 10.93 -2.45
C LYS A 166 -11.18 11.34 -1.65
N ILE A 167 -12.38 11.23 -2.22
CA ILE A 167 -13.63 11.63 -1.58
C ILE A 167 -13.98 10.61 -0.49
N THR A 168 -13.95 9.33 -0.83
CA THR A 168 -14.19 8.24 0.12
C THR A 168 -13.17 8.27 1.25
N LEU A 169 -11.89 8.47 0.95
CA LEU A 169 -10.83 8.58 1.96
C LEU A 169 -11.09 9.74 2.93
N LYS A 170 -11.47 10.91 2.40
CA LYS A 170 -11.79 12.10 3.21
C LYS A 170 -13.01 11.89 4.12
N ASN A 171 -14.05 11.24 3.59
CA ASN A 171 -15.35 11.14 4.27
C ASN A 171 -15.46 9.91 5.17
N ALA A 172 -14.65 8.87 4.96
CA ALA A 172 -14.73 7.59 5.66
C ALA A 172 -13.41 7.21 6.34
N LYS A 173 -12.83 8.14 7.09
CA LYS A 173 -11.52 7.99 7.75
C LYS A 173 -11.47 6.81 8.72
N GLU A 174 -12.54 6.60 9.48
CA GLU A 174 -12.65 5.47 10.42
C GLU A 174 -12.72 4.12 9.68
N MET A 175 -13.47 4.10 8.56
CA MET A 175 -13.57 2.93 7.70
C MET A 175 -12.21 2.55 7.10
N PHE A 176 -11.43 3.55 6.67
CA PHE A 176 -10.06 3.36 6.19
C PHE A 176 -9.17 2.69 7.26
N LEU A 177 -9.19 3.18 8.49
CA LEU A 177 -8.38 2.60 9.56
C LEU A 177 -8.82 1.18 9.89
N ARG A 178 -10.13 0.94 9.98
CA ARG A 178 -10.68 -0.40 10.22
C ARG A 178 -10.22 -1.39 9.14
N ASP A 179 -10.29 -0.98 7.87
CA ASP A 179 -9.86 -1.81 6.75
C ASP A 179 -8.34 -2.04 6.73
N LEU A 180 -7.56 -1.06 7.15
CA LEU A 180 -6.11 -1.22 7.33
C LEU A 180 -5.82 -2.30 8.37
N LEU A 181 -6.44 -2.20 9.55
CA LEU A 181 -6.27 -3.19 10.63
C LEU A 181 -6.79 -4.58 10.22
N TRP A 182 -7.90 -4.62 9.51
CA TRP A 182 -8.44 -5.85 8.93
C TRP A 182 -7.47 -6.48 7.92
N THR A 183 -6.82 -5.68 7.07
CA THR A 183 -5.81 -6.18 6.12
C THR A 183 -4.55 -6.67 6.86
N MET A 184 -4.17 -6.02 7.95
CA MET A 184 -3.08 -6.49 8.84
C MET A 184 -3.41 -7.84 9.49
N GLU A 185 -4.69 -8.08 9.81
CA GLU A 185 -5.11 -9.37 10.35
C GLU A 185 -5.07 -10.48 9.29
N LEU A 186 -5.51 -10.20 8.05
CA LEU A 186 -5.32 -11.13 6.94
C LEU A 186 -3.83 -11.46 6.73
N TYR A 187 -2.98 -10.44 6.74
CA TYR A 187 -1.53 -10.61 6.67
C TYR A 187 -1.03 -11.58 7.75
N ARG A 188 -1.39 -11.35 9.01
CA ARG A 188 -0.97 -12.17 10.15
C ARG A 188 -1.38 -13.63 10.02
N ILE A 189 -2.63 -13.90 9.62
CA ILE A 189 -3.14 -15.27 9.52
C ILE A 189 -2.60 -15.97 8.26
N SER A 190 -2.39 -15.23 7.15
CA SER A 190 -1.85 -15.81 5.91
C SER A 190 -0.43 -16.37 6.04
N LEU A 191 0.28 -16.03 7.12
CA LEU A 191 1.66 -16.43 7.39
C LEU A 191 1.81 -17.44 8.52
N ARG A 192 0.68 -17.86 9.13
CA ARG A 192 0.59 -19.05 9.98
C ARG A 192 0.31 -20.28 9.14
#